data_AF-A0A9E6AY14-F1
#
_entry.id   AF-A0A9E6AY14-F1
#
_cell.length_a   1.000
_cell.length_b   1.000
_cell.length_c   1.000
_cell.angle_alpha   90.00
_cell.angle_beta   90.00
_cell.angle_gamma   90.00
#
_symmetry.space_group_name_H-M   'P 1'
#
loop_
_entity.id
_entity.type
_entity.pdbx_description
1 polymer ?
#
loop_
_entity_poly.entity_id
_entity_poly.type
_entity_poly.pdbx_seq_one_letter_code
_entity_poly.pdbx_strand_id
1 'polypeptide(L)' 'NYRMKGRFYIVDQLFAAAELRLGQYPQLVVRISRTDGEVAK' A
#
# COMPACT_ATOMS: atom_id res chain seq x y z
N ASN A 1 -7.30 7.68 -0.01
CA ASN A 1 -8.57 7.10 0.48
C ASN A 1 -8.30 5.73 1.06
N TYR A 2 -8.17 5.64 2.39
CA TYR A 2 -8.06 4.36 3.09
C TYR A 2 -8.91 4.40 4.35
N ARG A 3 -9.38 3.24 4.78
CA ARG A 3 -10.13 3.03 6.01
C ARG A 3 -9.45 1.94 6.82
N MET A 4 -9.28 2.16 8.13
CA MET A 4 -8.85 1.10 9.03
C MET A 4 -10.04 0.22 9.42
N LYS A 5 -9.86 -1.10 9.37
CA LYS A 5 -10.79 -2.08 9.93
C LYS A 5 -10.00 -3.09 10.75
N GLY A 6 -9.95 -2.88 12.06
CA GLY A 6 -9.11 -3.66 12.95
C GLY A 6 -7.63 -3.52 12.60
N ARG A 7 -7.00 -4.62 12.18
CA ARG A 7 -5.58 -4.64 11.75
C ARG A 7 -5.38 -4.41 10.24
N PHE A 8 -6.46 -4.21 9.49
CA PHE A 8 -6.41 -4.09 8.04
C PHE A 8 -6.62 -2.65 7.58
N TYR A 9 -5.87 -2.25 6.56
CA TYR A 9 -6.09 -1.03 5.83
C TYR A 9 -6.81 -1.37 4.53
N ILE A 10 -8.02 -0.84 4.38
CA ILE A 10 -8.87 -1.05 3.22
C ILE A 10 -8.83 0.20 2.37
N VAL A 11 -8.34 0.06 1.15
CA VAL A 11 -8.46 1.07 0.10
C VAL A 11 -9.69 0.78 -0.76
N ASP A 12 -10.28 1.83 -1.31
CA ASP A 12 -11.39 1.76 -2.25
C ASP A 12 -10.93 1.78 -3.72
N GLN A 13 -9.69 2.19 -3.98
CA GLN A 13 -9.13 2.31 -5.33
C GLN A 13 -8.15 1.19 -5.66
N LEU A 14 -8.29 0.60 -6.85
CA LEU A 14 -7.30 -0.32 -7.40
C LEU A 14 -6.03 0.46 -7.77
N PHE A 15 -4.88 -0.01 -7.27
CA PHE A 15 -3.57 0.55 -7.56
C PHE A 15 -2.62 -0.55 -8.06
N ALA A 16 -1.63 -0.19 -8.87
CA ALA A 16 -0.55 -1.10 -9.23
C ALA A 16 0.48 -1.25 -8.08
N ALA A 17 0.76 -0.15 -7.39
CA ALA A 17 1.60 -0.12 -6.19
C ALA A 17 1.10 0.92 -5.18
N ALA A 18 1.41 0.70 -3.91
CA ALA A 18 1.14 1.61 -2.79
C ALA A 18 2.38 1.71 -1.88
N GLU A 19 2.48 2.81 -1.14
CA GLU A 19 3.52 3.02 -0.13
C GLU A 19 2.88 3.12 1.26
N LEU A 20 3.38 2.31 2.19
CA LEU A 20 3.05 2.40 3.61
C LEU A 20 4.22 3.05 4.34
N ARG A 21 3.94 4.14 5.06
CA ARG A 21 4.94 4.89 5.84
C ARG A 21 4.69 4.67 7.31
N LEU A 22 5.72 4.25 8.05
CA LEU A 22 5.65 3.95 9.48
C LEU A 22 6.63 4.84 10.26
N GLY A 23 6.15 5.40 11.38
CA GLY A 23 6.94 6.25 12.26
C GLY A 23 6.87 7.73 11.93
N GLN A 24 7.61 8.53 12.70
CA GLN A 24 7.62 10.00 12.61
C GLN A 24 8.87 10.50 11.86
N TYR A 25 10.08 10.10 12.29
CA TYR A 25 11.34 10.29 11.56
C TYR A 25 12.50 9.49 12.20
N PRO A 26 13.40 8.83 11.42
CA PRO A 26 13.24 8.53 10.00
C PRO A 26 12.08 7.55 9.79
N GLN A 27 11.31 7.76 8.72
CA GLN A 27 10.14 6.92 8.42
C GLN A 27 10.59 5.65 7.70
N LEU A 28 10.06 4.50 8.12
CA LEU A 28 10.18 3.27 7.36
C LEU A 28 9.15 3.30 6.23
N VAL A 29 9.61 3.29 4.98
CA VAL A 29 8.75 3.26 3.79
C VAL A 29 8.73 1.85 3.23
N VAL A 30 7.56 1.24 3.19
CA VAL A 30 7.32 -0.09 2.64
C VAL A 30 6.52 0.05 1.35
N ARG A 31 7.07 -0.44 0.23
CA ARG A 31 6.37 -0.46 -1.07
C ARG A 31 5.66 -1.80 -1.25
N ILE A 32 4.38 -1.73 -1.57
CA ILE A 32 3.51 -2.88 -1.81
C ILE A 32 3.09 -2.84 -3.27
N SER A 33 3.43 -3.87 -4.05
CA SER A 33 3.02 -3.99 -5.45
C SER A 33 2.03 -5.14 -5.59
N ARG A 34 1.05 -4.97 -6.48
CA ARG A 34 0.16 -6.04 -6.90
C ARG A 34 0.90 -6.98 -7.86
N THR A 35 0.84 -8.27 -7.60
CA THR A 35 1.47 -9.30 -8.43
C THR A 35 0.71 -9.59 -9.73
N ASP A 36 -0.55 -9.19 -9.81
CA ASP A 36 -1.41 -9.33 -10.99
C ASP A 36 -1.46 -8.07 -11.87
N GLY A 37 -0.88 -6.97 -11.40
CA GLY A 37 -0.72 -5.72 -12.15
C GLY A 37 0.57 -5.64 -12.96
N GLU A 38 1.47 -6.63 -12.84
CA GLU A 38 2.56 -6.80 -13.79
C GLU A 38 1.97 -7.30 -15.11
N VAL A 39 1.59 -6.36 -15.97
CA VAL A 39 1.51 -6.64 -17.40
C VAL A 39 2.87 -7.22 -17.76
N ALA A 40 2.88 -8.49 -18.18
CA ALA A 40 4.05 -9.15 -18.72
C ALA A 40 4.74 -8.18 -19.71
N LYS A 41 6.04 -7.96 -19.50
CA LYS A 41 6.89 -7.17 -20.40
C LYS A 41 6.79 -7.65 -21.84
#